data_AF-A0A972UKV4-F1
#
_entry.id   AF-A0A972UKV4-F1
#
_cell.length_a   1.000
_cell.length_b   1.000
_cell.length_c   1.000
_cell.angle_alpha   90.00
_cell.angle_beta   90.00
_cell.angle_gamma   90.00
#
_symmetry.space_group_name_H-M   'P 1'
#
loop_
_entity.id
_entity.type
_entity.pdbx_description
1 polymer ?
#
loop_
_entity_poly.entity_id
_entity_poly.type
_entity_poly.pdbx_seq_one_letter_code
_entity_poly.pdbx_strand_id
1 'polypeptide(L)'
;KALFPVADTEIGRLALLNCYDINFPEMLRTFAMHGAEVMLHVTGEPYSPHRDSWEMSRRTRAYENLMYVVSANHGGYIAQIEGDTFADAPGLSFQEPKSGEIAPLHRSHGGSQVVDFNGKVVGQSESPGEALAMGTIDIQALRERRSDIRGNFLAQSRSEIYAREYAKQEASPMNHWLENPIQNRTEGGANTRAVIERYVRNGTYVAPEPDETESAEHGISKRASN
;
A
#
# COMPACT_ATOMS: atom_id res chain seq x y z
N LYS A 1 -7.47 -4.60 -23.43
CA LYS A 1 -7.39 -3.71 -22.25
C LYS A 1 -6.15 -4.14 -21.44
N ALA A 2 -5.25 -3.23 -21.11
CA ALA A 2 -4.04 -3.56 -20.34
C ALA A 2 -4.34 -3.52 -18.84
N LEU A 3 -3.83 -4.48 -18.07
CA LEU A 3 -3.97 -4.53 -16.60
C LEU A 3 -3.22 -3.38 -15.90
N PHE A 4 -2.17 -2.87 -16.53
CA PHE A 4 -1.34 -1.75 -16.05
C PHE A 4 -1.29 -0.66 -17.13
N PRO A 5 -2.38 0.11 -17.32
CA PRO A 5 -2.45 1.12 -18.36
C PRO A 5 -1.55 2.33 -18.03
N VAL A 6 -0.90 2.87 -19.05
CA VAL A 6 -0.17 4.14 -18.99
C VAL A 6 -0.77 5.07 -20.04
N ALA A 7 -1.21 6.25 -19.62
CA ALA A 7 -1.75 7.27 -20.51
C ALA A 7 -0.61 8.13 -21.05
N ASP A 8 -0.48 8.21 -22.38
CA ASP A 8 0.47 9.11 -23.03
C ASP A 8 -0.19 10.49 -23.19
N THR A 9 0.40 11.52 -22.62
CA THR A 9 -0.18 12.87 -22.56
C THR A 9 0.87 13.94 -22.86
N GLU A 10 0.43 15.17 -23.14
CA GLU A 10 1.33 16.30 -23.38
C GLU A 10 2.19 16.65 -22.15
N ILE A 11 1.76 16.28 -20.94
CA ILE A 11 2.47 16.52 -19.67
C ILE A 11 3.28 15.30 -19.20
N GLY A 12 3.46 14.30 -20.06
CA GLY A 12 4.20 13.07 -19.78
C GLY A 12 3.31 11.83 -19.69
N ARG A 13 3.93 10.69 -19.40
CA ARG A 13 3.26 9.39 -19.30
C ARG A 13 2.74 9.13 -17.90
N LEU A 14 1.43 9.10 -17.75
CA LEU A 14 0.76 9.04 -16.45
C LEU A 14 0.25 7.63 -16.15
N ALA A 15 0.47 7.16 -14.93
CA ALA A 15 -0.13 5.93 -14.39
C ALA A 15 -0.89 6.26 -13.10
N LEU A 16 -1.89 5.44 -12.76
CA LEU A 16 -2.67 5.57 -11.53
C LEU A 16 -2.43 4.34 -10.64
N LEU A 17 -2.17 4.59 -9.36
CA LEU A 17 -2.02 3.57 -8.34
C LEU A 17 -2.99 3.84 -7.19
N ASN A 18 -3.66 2.78 -6.72
CA ASN A 18 -4.65 2.89 -5.66
C ASN A 18 -4.06 2.54 -4.29
N CYS A 19 -4.07 3.51 -3.39
CA CYS A 19 -3.90 3.37 -1.95
C CYS A 19 -2.83 2.34 -1.55
N TYR A 20 -3.27 1.22 -0.99
CA TYR A 20 -2.43 0.18 -0.39
C TYR A 20 -1.47 -0.49 -1.39
N ASP A 21 -1.73 -0.36 -2.70
CA ASP A 21 -0.89 -0.92 -3.76
C ASP A 21 0.55 -0.35 -3.75
N ILE A 22 0.77 0.80 -3.11
CA ILE A 22 2.11 1.40 -2.91
C ILE A 22 3.09 0.48 -2.17
N ASN A 23 2.54 -0.40 -1.34
CA ASN A 23 3.33 -1.33 -0.54
C ASN A 23 3.90 -2.49 -1.38
N PHE A 24 3.40 -2.71 -2.59
CA PHE A 24 3.81 -3.80 -3.49
C PHE A 24 4.76 -3.26 -4.58
N PRO A 25 6.07 -3.49 -4.47
CA PRO A 25 7.05 -2.99 -5.46
C PRO A 25 6.71 -3.38 -6.90
N GLU A 26 6.13 -4.57 -7.09
CA GLU A 26 5.83 -5.16 -8.40
C GLU A 26 4.80 -4.33 -9.18
N MET A 27 3.83 -3.72 -8.50
CA MET A 27 2.81 -2.90 -9.13
C MET A 27 3.44 -1.69 -9.83
N LEU A 28 4.25 -0.92 -9.11
CA LEU A 28 4.91 0.27 -9.65
C LEU A 28 6.00 -0.11 -10.65
N ARG A 29 6.72 -1.21 -10.42
CA ARG A 29 7.68 -1.75 -11.38
C ARG A 29 7.02 -2.05 -12.72
N THR A 30 5.81 -2.61 -12.71
CA THR A 30 5.09 -2.94 -13.94
C THR A 30 4.67 -1.69 -14.71
N PHE A 31 4.11 -0.69 -14.03
CA PHE A 31 3.80 0.60 -14.67
C PHE A 31 5.05 1.30 -15.22
N ALA A 32 6.16 1.28 -14.48
CA ALA A 32 7.41 1.86 -14.92
C ALA A 32 8.00 1.15 -16.15
N MET A 33 7.92 -0.19 -16.20
CA MET A 33 8.29 -0.99 -17.38
C MET A 33 7.37 -0.74 -18.58
N HIS A 34 6.12 -0.32 -18.34
CA HIS A 34 5.21 0.17 -19.38
C HIS A 34 5.45 1.64 -19.76
N GLY A 35 6.49 2.27 -19.19
CA GLY A 35 6.94 3.60 -19.55
C GLY A 35 6.30 4.74 -18.75
N ALA A 36 5.65 4.46 -17.62
CA ALA A 36 5.15 5.52 -16.74
C ALA A 36 6.28 6.46 -16.31
N GLU A 37 6.03 7.77 -16.36
CA GLU A 37 6.94 8.84 -15.94
C GLU A 37 6.46 9.47 -14.63
N VAL A 38 5.15 9.59 -14.45
CA VAL A 38 4.50 10.10 -13.24
C VAL A 38 3.46 9.11 -12.76
N MET A 39 3.55 8.73 -11.49
CA MET A 39 2.56 7.92 -10.82
C MET A 39 1.65 8.79 -9.96
N LEU A 40 0.37 8.74 -10.28
CA LEU A 40 -0.71 9.35 -9.51
C LEU A 40 -1.17 8.32 -8.47
N HIS A 41 -0.71 8.50 -7.23
CA HIS A 41 -1.08 7.66 -6.10
C HIS A 41 -2.22 8.32 -5.34
N VAL A 42 -3.43 7.79 -5.45
CA VAL A 42 -4.60 8.23 -4.67
C VAL A 42 -4.73 7.34 -3.45
N THR A 43 -4.75 7.89 -2.24
CA THR A 43 -4.67 7.08 -1.02
C THR A 43 -5.66 7.50 0.07
N GLY A 44 -5.97 6.53 0.93
CA GLY A 44 -6.90 6.61 2.05
C GLY A 44 -6.20 6.27 3.36
N GLU A 45 -4.97 6.76 3.56
CA GLU A 45 -4.11 6.30 4.65
C GLU A 45 -4.54 6.85 6.01
N PRO A 46 -4.87 5.96 6.98
CA PRO A 46 -5.28 6.37 8.30
C PRO A 46 -4.07 6.81 9.13
N TYR A 47 -4.34 7.42 10.28
CA TYR A 47 -3.33 7.54 11.32
C TYR A 47 -2.95 6.14 11.84
N SER A 48 -1.70 5.73 11.68
CA SER A 48 -1.23 4.35 11.96
C SER A 48 0.25 4.32 12.33
N PRO A 49 0.71 3.35 13.14
CA PRO A 49 2.14 3.08 13.35
C PRO A 49 2.91 2.78 12.05
N HIS A 50 2.22 2.39 10.97
CA HIS A 50 2.84 2.11 9.67
C HIS A 50 3.15 3.36 8.84
N ARG A 51 2.82 4.57 9.33
CA ARG A 51 3.00 5.85 8.62
C ARG A 51 4.38 5.99 8.01
N ASP A 52 5.43 5.79 8.81
CA ASP A 52 6.81 5.99 8.35
C ASP A 52 7.18 4.98 7.25
N SER A 53 6.57 3.79 7.28
CA SER A 53 6.76 2.77 6.25
C SER A 53 6.06 3.15 4.94
N TRP A 54 4.87 3.76 4.99
CA TRP A 54 4.18 4.24 3.80
C TRP A 54 4.86 5.46 3.17
N GLU A 55 5.35 6.38 4.01
CA GLU A 55 6.18 7.50 3.58
C GLU A 55 7.44 7.01 2.86
N MET A 56 8.16 6.09 3.50
CA MET A 56 9.34 5.47 2.91
C MET A 56 9.01 4.76 1.60
N SER A 57 7.88 4.05 1.54
CA SER A 57 7.45 3.34 0.33
C SER A 57 7.33 4.30 -0.85
N ARG A 58 6.65 5.44 -0.73
CA ARG A 58 6.53 6.40 -1.85
C ARG A 58 7.88 6.84 -2.40
N ARG A 59 8.80 7.18 -1.48
CA ARG A 59 10.15 7.66 -1.82
C ARG A 59 10.99 6.58 -2.48
N THR A 60 10.98 5.37 -1.92
CA THR A 60 11.69 4.22 -2.48
C THR A 60 11.14 3.87 -3.86
N ARG A 61 9.81 3.88 -4.04
CA ARG A 61 9.18 3.50 -5.30
C ARG A 61 9.46 4.51 -6.40
N ALA A 62 9.49 5.81 -6.08
CA ALA A 62 9.89 6.85 -7.02
C ALA A 62 11.33 6.65 -7.51
N TYR A 63 12.25 6.42 -6.56
CA TYR A 63 13.67 6.22 -6.83
C TYR A 63 13.96 4.96 -7.66
N GLU A 64 13.50 3.80 -7.21
CA GLU A 64 13.88 2.52 -7.82
C GLU A 64 13.27 2.32 -9.22
N ASN A 65 12.19 3.04 -9.52
CA ASN A 65 11.49 3.01 -10.79
C ASN A 65 11.75 4.24 -11.66
N LEU A 66 12.67 5.13 -11.26
CA LEU A 66 13.01 6.35 -11.99
C LEU A 66 11.75 7.08 -12.47
N MET A 67 10.88 7.45 -11.56
CA MET A 67 9.57 8.06 -11.86
C MET A 67 9.19 9.03 -10.76
N TYR A 68 8.37 10.02 -11.08
CA TYR A 68 7.72 10.84 -10.07
C TYR A 68 6.60 10.08 -9.38
N VAL A 69 6.36 10.35 -8.10
CA VAL A 69 5.17 9.92 -7.38
C VAL A 69 4.44 11.15 -6.85
N VAL A 70 3.20 11.35 -7.29
CA VAL A 70 2.29 12.37 -6.80
C VAL A 70 1.26 11.65 -5.94
N SER A 71 1.39 11.76 -4.63
CA SER A 71 0.52 11.10 -3.66
C SER A 71 -0.49 12.08 -3.10
N ALA A 72 -1.77 11.82 -3.30
CA ALA A 72 -2.87 12.56 -2.71
C ALA A 72 -3.57 11.70 -1.66
N ASN A 73 -3.54 12.15 -0.40
CA ASN A 73 -4.34 11.57 0.67
C ASN A 73 -5.52 12.47 1.01
N HIS A 74 -6.61 11.88 1.44
CA HIS A 74 -7.77 12.62 1.95
C HIS A 74 -7.43 13.37 3.25
N GLY A 75 -8.11 14.49 3.48
CA GLY A 75 -8.05 15.19 4.75
C GLY A 75 -8.81 14.48 5.87
N GLY A 76 -8.94 15.12 7.03
CA GLY A 76 -9.70 14.59 8.16
C GLY A 76 -11.15 14.25 7.79
N TYR A 77 -11.63 13.09 8.23
CA TYR A 77 -13.04 12.72 8.10
C TYR A 77 -13.91 13.68 8.92
N ILE A 78 -14.91 14.27 8.27
CA ILE A 78 -16.04 14.91 8.94
C ILE A 78 -17.23 13.95 8.79
N ALA A 79 -17.33 12.98 9.68
CA ALA A 79 -18.42 11.99 9.63
C ALA A 79 -19.21 11.96 10.94
N GLN A 80 -19.85 13.08 11.30
CA GLN A 80 -20.89 13.03 12.32
C GLN A 80 -22.17 12.51 11.67
N ILE A 81 -22.63 11.32 12.05
CA ILE A 81 -24.00 10.89 11.79
C ILE A 81 -24.75 11.01 13.12
N GLU A 82 -26.01 11.41 13.05
CA GLU A 82 -26.97 11.60 14.15
C GLU A 82 -26.62 10.87 15.48
N GLY A 83 -26.46 11.64 16.57
CA GLY A 83 -26.10 11.12 17.91
C GLY A 83 -24.59 10.91 18.12
N ASP A 84 -24.22 9.97 18.99
CA ASP A 84 -22.83 9.59 19.33
C ASP A 84 -22.27 8.51 18.38
N THR A 85 -22.72 8.50 17.12
CA THR A 85 -22.49 7.42 16.17
C THR A 85 -21.68 7.91 14.96
N PHE A 86 -20.66 7.17 14.55
CA PHE A 86 -19.80 7.53 13.42
C PHE A 86 -19.76 6.40 12.37
N ALA A 87 -19.72 6.76 11.08
CA ALA A 87 -19.53 5.82 9.97
C ALA A 87 -18.43 6.31 9.02
N ASP A 88 -17.77 5.40 8.30
CA ASP A 88 -16.67 5.74 7.40
C ASP A 88 -17.14 6.47 6.11
N ALA A 89 -18.39 6.24 5.68
CA ALA A 89 -19.08 7.02 4.63
C ALA A 89 -20.61 6.85 4.69
N PRO A 90 -21.42 7.80 4.16
CA PRO A 90 -22.86 7.63 4.03
C PRO A 90 -23.20 6.40 3.18
N GLY A 91 -23.88 5.41 3.76
CA GLY A 91 -24.30 4.20 3.06
C GLY A 91 -23.26 3.08 2.93
N LEU A 92 -22.06 3.24 3.50
CA LEU A 92 -21.02 2.20 3.58
C LEU A 92 -20.59 2.01 5.03
N SER A 93 -21.27 1.12 5.76
CA SER A 93 -20.89 0.74 7.13
C SER A 93 -19.93 -0.46 7.08
N PHE A 94 -18.62 -0.20 6.97
CA PHE A 94 -17.59 -1.24 7.19
C PHE A 94 -17.30 -1.48 8.69
N GLN A 95 -17.97 -0.71 9.56
CA GLN A 95 -17.94 -0.84 11.01
C GLN A 95 -19.37 -0.80 11.55
N GLU A 96 -19.64 -1.63 12.55
CA GLU A 96 -20.84 -1.47 13.37
C GLU A 96 -20.81 -0.09 14.02
N PRO A 97 -21.91 0.67 13.96
CA PRO A 97 -21.97 1.97 14.61
C PRO A 97 -21.79 1.79 16.12
N LYS A 98 -20.71 2.35 16.68
CA LYS A 98 -20.45 2.29 18.12
C LYS A 98 -20.85 3.59 18.79
N SER A 99 -21.87 3.51 19.63
CA SER A 99 -22.33 4.63 20.46
C SER A 99 -21.26 5.02 21.48
N GLY A 100 -20.93 6.30 21.55
CA GLY A 100 -20.07 6.88 22.61
C GLY A 100 -18.56 6.80 22.35
N GLU A 101 -18.13 6.21 21.23
CA GLU A 101 -16.73 6.27 20.79
C GLU A 101 -16.56 7.55 19.95
N ILE A 102 -15.88 8.56 20.48
CA ILE A 102 -15.53 9.76 19.70
C ILE A 102 -14.63 9.28 18.55
N ALA A 103 -15.08 9.39 17.30
CA ALA A 103 -14.21 9.13 16.15
C ALA A 103 -12.94 9.97 16.33
N PRO A 104 -11.73 9.38 16.24
CA PRO A 104 -10.51 10.12 16.45
C PRO A 104 -10.51 11.35 15.53
N LEU A 105 -10.38 12.54 16.13
CA LEU A 105 -10.05 13.75 15.38
C LEU A 105 -8.80 13.41 14.55
N HIS A 106 -8.88 13.58 13.23
CA HIS A 106 -7.81 13.21 12.29
C HIS A 106 -7.58 11.69 12.10
N ARG A 107 -8.65 10.94 11.83
CA ARG A 107 -8.55 9.54 11.35
C ARG A 107 -7.63 9.40 10.12
N SER A 108 -7.60 10.42 9.26
CA SER A 108 -6.62 10.55 8.18
C SER A 108 -5.40 11.33 8.64
N HIS A 109 -4.23 10.92 8.16
CA HIS A 109 -3.00 11.65 8.38
C HIS A 109 -2.79 12.82 7.39
N GLY A 110 -3.55 12.88 6.28
CA GLY A 110 -3.21 13.78 5.16
C GLY A 110 -1.81 13.46 4.64
N GLY A 111 -0.93 14.47 4.52
CA GLY A 111 0.45 14.25 4.11
C GLY A 111 0.61 14.04 2.60
N SER A 112 -0.31 14.59 1.80
CA SER A 112 -0.18 14.65 0.34
C SER A 112 1.16 15.23 -0.06
N GLN A 113 1.79 14.66 -1.08
CA GLN A 113 3.16 15.01 -1.44
C GLN A 113 3.50 14.73 -2.90
N VAL A 114 4.56 15.39 -3.36
CA VAL A 114 5.22 15.15 -4.64
C VAL A 114 6.65 14.68 -4.35
N VAL A 115 6.99 13.51 -4.86
CA VAL A 115 8.30 12.90 -4.76
C VAL A 115 8.93 12.85 -6.14
N ASP A 116 10.18 13.31 -6.25
CA ASP A 116 10.94 13.25 -7.49
C ASP A 116 11.52 11.84 -7.78
N PHE A 117 12.05 11.67 -8.99
CA PHE A 117 12.67 10.42 -9.43
C PHE A 117 13.98 10.05 -8.70
N ASN A 118 14.46 10.88 -7.77
CA ASN A 118 15.56 10.58 -6.86
C ASN A 118 15.07 10.17 -5.46
N GLY A 119 13.75 10.09 -5.24
CA GLY A 119 13.15 9.77 -3.94
C GLY A 119 13.14 10.96 -2.97
N LYS A 120 13.38 12.18 -3.46
CA LYS A 120 13.32 13.41 -2.66
C LYS A 120 11.90 13.96 -2.70
N VAL A 121 11.39 14.32 -1.51
CA VAL A 121 10.14 15.08 -1.40
C VAL A 121 10.39 16.51 -1.87
N VAL A 122 9.68 16.92 -2.92
CA VAL A 122 9.79 18.26 -3.53
C VAL A 122 8.56 19.13 -3.26
N GLY A 123 7.56 18.58 -2.58
CA GLY A 123 6.37 19.28 -2.11
C GLY A 123 5.58 18.38 -1.16
N GLN A 124 5.08 18.92 -0.05
CA GLN A 124 4.27 18.16 0.90
C GLN A 124 3.31 19.07 1.67
N SER A 125 2.13 18.57 1.97
CA SER A 125 1.22 19.19 2.94
C SER A 125 1.58 18.71 4.35
N GLU A 126 1.79 19.63 5.28
CA GLU A 126 2.13 19.29 6.67
C GLU A 126 0.89 19.04 7.56
N SER A 127 -0.31 19.25 7.02
CA SER A 127 -1.56 19.19 7.76
C SER A 127 -2.46 18.04 7.29
N PRO A 128 -3.18 17.37 8.21
CA PRO A 128 -4.28 16.48 7.88
C PRO A 128 -5.56 17.22 7.46
N GLY A 129 -5.59 18.56 7.50
CA GLY A 129 -6.70 19.36 6.98
C GLY A 129 -6.71 19.49 5.47
N GLU A 130 -7.68 20.23 4.93
CA GLU A 130 -7.65 20.65 3.52
C GLU A 130 -6.43 21.53 3.29
N ALA A 131 -5.49 21.03 2.49
CA ALA A 131 -4.21 21.67 2.24
C ALA A 131 -3.73 21.38 0.82
N LEU A 132 -2.86 22.25 0.33
CA LEU A 132 -2.23 22.12 -0.97
C LEU A 132 -0.79 21.62 -0.81
N ALA A 133 -0.44 20.55 -1.53
CA ALA A 133 0.94 20.13 -1.73
C ALA A 133 1.36 20.47 -3.17
N MET A 134 2.43 21.24 -3.34
CA MET A 134 2.95 21.63 -4.66
C MET A 134 4.41 21.23 -4.81
N GLY A 135 4.75 20.64 -5.94
CA GLY A 135 6.12 20.32 -6.33
C GLY A 135 6.27 20.41 -7.84
N THR A 136 7.47 20.76 -8.32
CA THR A 136 7.76 20.84 -9.76
C THR A 136 8.01 19.44 -10.32
N ILE A 137 7.41 19.15 -11.47
CA ILE A 137 7.64 17.94 -12.26
C ILE A 137 8.39 18.34 -13.53
N ASP A 138 9.65 17.93 -13.62
CA ASP A 138 10.48 18.15 -14.80
C ASP A 138 10.66 16.82 -15.56
N ILE A 139 9.80 16.63 -16.55
CA ILE A 139 9.79 15.43 -17.39
C ILE A 139 11.07 15.33 -18.22
N GLN A 140 11.64 16.45 -18.64
CA GLN A 140 12.86 16.44 -19.44
C GLN A 140 14.06 15.99 -18.59
N ALA A 141 14.20 16.52 -17.37
CA ALA A 141 15.21 16.07 -16.42
C ALA A 141 15.07 14.57 -16.08
N LEU A 142 13.84 14.07 -15.96
CA LEU A 142 13.61 12.64 -15.78
C LEU A 142 14.10 11.81 -16.98
N ARG A 143 13.81 12.24 -18.20
CA ARG A 143 14.22 11.55 -19.43
C ARG A 143 15.74 11.55 -19.59
N GLU A 144 16.39 12.67 -19.28
CA GLU A 144 17.85 12.76 -19.20
C GLU A 144 18.41 11.79 -18.16
N ARG A 145 17.81 11.74 -16.97
CA ARG A 145 18.20 10.78 -15.93
C ARG A 145 18.06 9.32 -16.38
N ARG A 146 17.00 8.99 -17.14
CA ARG A 146 16.76 7.65 -17.72
C ARG A 146 17.72 7.32 -18.88
N SER A 147 18.42 8.30 -19.44
CA SER A 147 19.46 8.09 -20.46
C SER A 147 20.83 7.73 -19.86
N ASP A 148 21.05 8.01 -18.56
CA ASP A 148 22.27 7.62 -17.86
C ASP A 148 22.26 6.10 -17.58
N ILE A 149 23.44 5.50 -17.64
CA ILE A 149 23.70 4.10 -17.31
C ILE A 149 23.72 3.91 -15.78
N ARG A 150 24.29 4.86 -15.04
CA ARG A 150 24.51 4.72 -13.60
C ARG A 150 23.18 4.81 -12.85
N GLY A 151 22.94 3.84 -11.97
CA GLY A 151 21.71 3.76 -11.20
C GLY A 151 20.45 3.62 -12.05
N ASN A 152 20.57 3.12 -13.28
CA ASN A 152 19.41 2.83 -14.12
C ASN A 152 18.86 1.45 -13.82
N PHE A 153 18.27 1.30 -12.64
CA PHE A 153 17.82 0.01 -12.12
C PHE A 153 16.76 -0.64 -12.99
N LEU A 154 15.94 0.16 -13.68
CA LEU A 154 14.98 -0.33 -14.68
C LEU A 154 15.71 -1.05 -15.83
N ALA A 155 16.68 -0.39 -16.48
CA ALA A 155 17.43 -0.98 -17.58
C ALA A 155 18.31 -2.17 -17.15
N GLN A 156 18.74 -2.18 -15.88
CA GLN A 156 19.57 -3.25 -15.32
C GLN A 156 18.75 -4.43 -14.77
N SER A 157 17.43 -4.30 -14.65
CA SER A 157 16.56 -5.34 -14.12
C SER A 157 16.60 -6.61 -14.98
N ARG A 158 16.42 -7.76 -14.32
CA ARG A 158 16.33 -9.11 -14.93
C ARG A 158 15.06 -9.79 -14.45
N SER A 159 13.92 -9.20 -14.81
CA SER A 159 12.60 -9.57 -14.29
C SER A 159 12.23 -11.03 -14.55
N GLU A 160 12.75 -11.61 -15.62
CA GLU A 160 12.55 -13.00 -16.01
C GLU A 160 13.04 -14.02 -14.97
N ILE A 161 14.08 -13.67 -14.21
CA ILE A 161 14.61 -14.53 -13.15
C ILE A 161 13.62 -14.56 -11.97
N TYR A 162 13.11 -13.39 -11.58
CA TYR A 162 12.20 -13.28 -10.45
C TYR A 162 10.81 -13.83 -10.78
N ALA A 163 10.33 -13.65 -12.01
CA ALA A 163 8.99 -14.12 -12.42
C ALA A 163 8.78 -15.61 -12.15
N ARG A 164 9.82 -16.43 -12.36
CA ARG A 164 9.78 -17.88 -12.07
C ARG A 164 9.66 -18.18 -10.58
N GLU A 165 10.30 -17.39 -9.73
CA GLU A 165 10.22 -17.57 -8.27
C GLU A 165 8.89 -17.07 -7.72
N TYR A 166 8.35 -15.96 -8.25
CA TYR A 166 6.99 -15.51 -7.90
C TYR A 166 5.93 -16.54 -8.29
N ALA A 167 6.06 -17.18 -9.45
CA ALA A 167 5.09 -18.19 -9.91
C ALA A 167 5.03 -19.45 -9.02
N LYS A 168 6.05 -19.72 -8.22
CA LYS A 168 6.07 -20.85 -7.26
C LYS A 168 5.37 -20.52 -5.94
N GLN A 169 5.06 -19.25 -5.67
CA GLN A 169 4.52 -18.85 -4.38
C GLN A 169 3.07 -19.31 -4.20
N GLU A 170 2.79 -19.98 -3.08
CA GLU A 170 1.45 -20.42 -2.69
C GLU A 170 0.64 -19.30 -2.01
N ALA A 171 0.48 -18.18 -2.72
CA ALA A 171 -0.32 -17.05 -2.27
C ALA A 171 -1.83 -17.33 -2.38
N SER A 172 -2.64 -16.32 -2.11
CA SER A 172 -4.09 -16.41 -2.40
C SER A 172 -4.29 -16.66 -3.89
N PRO A 173 -5.14 -17.60 -4.30
CA PRO A 173 -5.37 -17.89 -5.72
C PRO A 173 -5.81 -16.64 -6.49
N MET A 174 -5.38 -16.52 -7.74
CA MET A 174 -6.00 -15.56 -8.66
C MET A 174 -7.51 -15.83 -8.73
N ASN A 175 -8.31 -14.78 -8.79
CA ASN A 175 -9.77 -14.88 -8.85
C ASN A 175 -10.41 -15.56 -7.62
N HIS A 176 -9.71 -15.62 -6.47
CA HIS A 176 -10.24 -16.22 -5.24
C HIS A 176 -11.65 -15.71 -4.87
N TRP A 177 -11.89 -14.42 -5.08
CA TRP A 177 -13.15 -13.73 -4.78
C TRP A 177 -14.04 -13.48 -6.01
N LEU A 178 -13.76 -14.11 -7.16
CA LEU A 178 -14.50 -13.84 -8.41
C LEU A 178 -15.94 -14.35 -8.37
N GLU A 179 -16.12 -15.62 -7.99
CA GLU A 179 -17.44 -16.26 -7.92
C GLU A 179 -18.13 -16.06 -6.57
N ASN A 180 -17.34 -15.91 -5.50
CA ASN A 180 -17.82 -15.66 -4.15
C ASN A 180 -17.15 -14.39 -3.62
N PRO A 181 -17.68 -13.19 -3.89
CA PRO A 181 -17.13 -11.94 -3.38
C PRO A 181 -17.12 -11.94 -1.85
N ILE A 182 -16.16 -11.23 -1.25
CA ILE A 182 -16.07 -11.03 0.21
C ILE A 182 -17.41 -10.51 0.73
N GLN A 183 -17.98 -11.16 1.75
CA GLN A 183 -19.24 -10.71 2.37
C GLN A 183 -18.99 -9.82 3.59
N ASN A 184 -17.88 -10.03 4.30
CA ASN A 184 -17.49 -9.18 5.43
C ASN A 184 -15.97 -9.06 5.61
N ARG A 185 -15.54 -8.03 6.35
CA ARG A 185 -14.11 -7.69 6.53
C ARG A 185 -13.24 -8.78 7.15
N THR A 186 -13.83 -9.74 7.88
CA THR A 186 -13.04 -10.79 8.56
C THR A 186 -12.52 -11.85 7.59
N GLU A 187 -13.21 -12.06 6.46
CA GLU A 187 -12.84 -13.06 5.45
C GLU A 187 -11.47 -12.75 4.81
N GLY A 188 -11.19 -11.47 4.55
CA GLY A 188 -9.87 -11.04 4.07
C GLY A 188 -8.76 -11.37 5.08
N GLY A 189 -9.01 -11.14 6.37
CA GLY A 189 -8.09 -11.47 7.46
C GLY A 189 -7.83 -12.97 7.58
N ALA A 190 -8.88 -13.79 7.48
CA ALA A 190 -8.77 -15.25 7.49
C ALA A 190 -7.94 -15.77 6.30
N ASN A 191 -8.18 -15.24 5.10
CA ASN A 191 -7.42 -15.60 3.90
C ASN A 191 -5.92 -15.23 4.04
N THR A 192 -5.61 -14.04 4.53
CA THR A 192 -4.21 -13.64 4.80
C THR A 192 -3.57 -14.52 5.87
N ARG A 193 -4.30 -14.86 6.94
CA ARG A 193 -3.81 -15.77 7.98
C ARG A 193 -3.47 -17.15 7.41
N ALA A 194 -4.31 -17.70 6.55
CA ALA A 194 -4.04 -18.96 5.87
C ALA A 194 -2.75 -18.91 5.03
N VAL A 195 -2.46 -17.79 4.35
CA VAL A 195 -1.18 -17.60 3.63
C VAL A 195 0.00 -17.59 4.61
N ILE A 196 -0.11 -16.86 5.73
CA ILE A 196 0.94 -16.80 6.77
C ILE A 196 1.22 -18.19 7.33
N GLU A 197 0.18 -18.97 7.66
CA GLU A 197 0.32 -20.35 8.13
C GLU A 197 1.03 -21.24 7.12
N ARG A 198 0.75 -21.08 5.81
CA ARG A 198 1.48 -21.78 4.75
C ARG A 198 2.95 -21.37 4.71
N TYR A 199 3.26 -20.08 4.85
CA TYR A 199 4.64 -19.60 4.88
C TYR A 199 5.41 -20.15 6.07
N VAL A 200 4.79 -20.27 7.25
CA VAL A 200 5.39 -20.92 8.41
C VAL A 200 5.61 -22.42 8.14
N ARG A 201 4.58 -23.12 7.67
CA ARG A 201 4.65 -24.56 7.35
C ARG A 201 5.72 -24.89 6.32
N ASN A 202 5.87 -24.05 5.30
CA ASN A 202 6.82 -24.24 4.21
C ASN A 202 8.23 -23.71 4.55
N GLY A 203 8.43 -23.15 5.75
CA GLY A 203 9.72 -22.63 6.21
C GLY A 203 10.14 -21.29 5.59
N THR A 204 9.22 -20.59 4.92
CA THR A 204 9.44 -19.21 4.46
C THR A 204 9.52 -18.25 5.65
N TYR A 205 8.64 -18.44 6.63
CA TYR A 205 8.66 -17.73 7.90
C TYR A 205 8.98 -18.68 9.05
N VAL A 206 9.64 -18.14 10.07
CA VAL A 206 9.79 -18.81 11.36
C VAL A 206 8.60 -18.41 12.24
N ALA A 207 7.95 -19.38 12.87
CA ALA A 207 6.86 -19.11 13.80
C ALA A 207 7.38 -18.26 14.98
N PRO A 208 6.58 -17.32 15.52
CA PRO A 208 6.94 -16.66 16.75
C PRO A 208 7.05 -17.68 17.89
N GLU A 209 7.97 -17.46 18.81
CA GLU A 209 8.02 -18.22 20.06
C GLU A 209 6.69 -18.03 20.80
N PRO A 210 6.12 -19.09 21.41
CA PRO A 210 4.88 -18.97 22.17
C PRO A 210 5.10 -17.99 23.32
N ASP A 211 4.18 -17.04 23.45
CA ASP A 211 4.22 -16.06 24.54
C ASP A 211 4.03 -16.81 25.87
N GLU A 212 5.04 -16.78 26.74
CA GLU A 212 4.98 -17.46 28.03
C GLU A 212 3.81 -16.95 28.89
N THR A 213 3.30 -15.74 28.60
CA THR A 213 2.20 -15.10 29.33
C THR A 213 0.80 -15.63 28.97
N GLU A 214 0.55 -16.09 27.74
CA GLU A 214 -0.78 -16.63 27.35
C GLU A 214 -1.00 -18.08 27.83
N SER A 215 0.08 -18.82 28.09
CA SER A 215 0.01 -20.22 28.54
C SER A 215 -0.54 -20.39 29.97
N ALA A 216 -0.59 -19.31 30.76
CA ALA A 216 -1.13 -19.30 32.12
C ALA A 216 -2.66 -19.11 32.19
N GLU A 217 -3.28 -18.46 31.20
CA GLU A 217 -4.71 -18.13 31.24
C GLU A 217 -5.62 -19.19 30.58
N HIS A 218 -5.10 -20.03 29.68
CA HIS A 218 -5.91 -20.98 28.91
C HIS A 218 -5.77 -22.47 29.29
N GLY A 219 -5.15 -22.81 30.43
CA GLY A 219 -5.36 -24.10 31.10
C GLY A 219 -5.21 -25.37 30.23
N ILE A 220 -4.35 -25.37 29.21
CA ILE A 220 -4.09 -26.58 28.42
C ILE A 220 -3.11 -27.45 29.22
N SER A 221 -3.68 -28.38 29.97
CA SER A 221 -3.00 -29.48 30.65
C SER A 221 -2.02 -30.17 29.71
N LYS A 222 -0.72 -30.10 30.02
CA LYS A 222 0.30 -31.02 29.48
C LYS A 222 -0.06 -32.44 29.92
N ARG A 223 -0.73 -33.22 29.06
CA ARG A 223 -0.78 -34.67 29.20
C ARG A 223 0.54 -35.28 28.73
N ALA A 224 1.30 -35.70 29.74
CA ALA A 224 2.21 -36.84 29.82
C ALA A 224 2.76 -37.45 28.50
N SER A 225 4.08 -37.40 28.38
CA SER A 225 4.89 -38.48 27.80
C SER A 225 6.10 -38.73 28.69
N ASN A 226 5.91 -39.62 29.66
CA ASN A 226 6.84 -40.66 30.14
C ASN A 226 6.25 -41.35 31.37
#